data_AF-A0A975GIW8-F1
#
_entry.id   AF-A0A975GIW8-F1
#
_cell.length_a   1.000
_cell.length_b   1.000
_cell.length_c   1.000
_cell.angle_alpha   90.00
_cell.angle_beta   90.00
_cell.angle_gamma   90.00
#
_symmetry.space_group_name_H-M   'P 1'
#
loop_
_entity.id
_entity.type
_entity.pdbx_description
1 polymer ?
#
loop_
_entity_poly.entity_id
_entity_poly.type
_entity_poly.pdbx_seq_one_letter_code
_entity_poly.pdbx_strand_id
1 'polypeptide(L)'
;MNLLNTSINSLVLKKNSTSDPEEFIRFFDNAVKNDLCNYYAAPILEGVAMHLAYRFCNYIPPENWNPKHPLPEKSKLVCFILSVIENHDFLWENINIIALALKSCAPLVKSSKEISSLFSYYLQLASHRDPEIYKPDIINTDIEFISQNSVRGNIAEGAVLLAVNLLKNNIKFPKLLSAVLLRFATDSHLGVRISILKHLTAYARFDPDKAWSLFHAACPFPDPLLWPFGENFLQDQYNKNFKNVKYHLDQARHQSVAINYKTWGISFGLSYLSGSICAKELSQALLILNHCNTCYEVFNILNIHIKEEDNLLKCVNGLVEILDSARFSKKILDQVKYIFQYLDTDYIDMTTMIAYKFISSFRGCRDSYDLSWFYNWLNRNSEKAPIASAQLCEQLISKIKASPAQCQIWQGKKYSQTLINIINKTKSRHQE
;
A
#
# COMPACT_ATOMS: atom_id res chain seq x y z
N MET A 1 -4.41 18.11 -42.72
CA MET A 1 -3.25 17.22 -43.02
C MET A 1 -2.00 17.56 -42.21
N ASN A 2 -1.60 18.83 -42.05
CA ASN A 2 -0.33 19.17 -41.37
C ASN A 2 -0.25 18.84 -39.86
N LEU A 3 -1.36 18.99 -39.10
CA LEU A 3 -1.39 18.67 -37.66
C LEU A 3 -1.36 17.16 -37.35
N LEU A 4 -1.96 16.34 -38.21
CA LEU A 4 -1.93 14.87 -38.08
C LEU A 4 -0.54 14.31 -38.39
N ASN A 5 0.13 14.82 -39.42
CA ASN A 5 1.51 14.41 -39.75
C ASN A 5 2.51 14.84 -38.66
N THR A 6 2.29 15.98 -38.00
CA THR A 6 3.13 16.40 -36.86
C THR A 6 2.82 15.61 -35.58
N SER A 7 1.57 15.24 -35.31
CA SER A 7 1.30 14.35 -34.17
C SER A 7 1.93 12.96 -34.34
N ILE A 8 1.91 12.41 -35.56
CA ILE A 8 2.48 11.08 -35.86
C ILE A 8 4.00 11.09 -35.75
N ASN A 9 4.66 12.10 -36.32
CA ASN A 9 6.12 12.19 -36.29
C ASN A 9 6.65 12.42 -34.86
N SER A 10 5.98 13.21 -34.02
CA SER A 10 6.34 13.38 -32.60
C SER A 10 6.27 12.06 -31.83
N LEU A 11 5.20 11.28 -32.00
CA LEU A 11 5.02 9.99 -31.33
C LEU A 11 6.09 8.97 -31.76
N VAL A 12 6.45 8.95 -33.06
CA VAL A 12 7.49 8.08 -33.60
C VAL A 12 8.86 8.43 -33.00
N LEU A 13 9.21 9.72 -32.95
CA LEU A 13 10.47 10.18 -32.37
C LEU A 13 10.58 9.83 -30.89
N LYS A 14 9.51 10.09 -30.11
CA LYS A 14 9.45 9.71 -28.69
C LYS A 14 9.61 8.20 -28.51
N LYS A 15 8.84 7.40 -29.25
CA LYS A 15 8.90 5.93 -29.14
C LYS A 15 10.30 5.41 -29.45
N ASN A 16 10.89 5.86 -30.56
CA ASN A 16 12.19 5.38 -31.00
C ASN A 16 13.32 5.84 -30.07
N SER A 17 13.30 7.09 -29.59
CA SER A 17 14.27 7.57 -28.60
C SER A 17 14.11 6.90 -27.22
N THR A 18 12.91 6.41 -26.89
CA THR A 18 12.70 5.56 -25.70
C THR A 18 13.36 4.18 -25.85
N SER A 19 13.40 3.62 -27.06
CA SER A 19 14.04 2.32 -27.33
C SER A 19 15.54 2.44 -27.58
N ASP A 20 16.00 3.49 -28.26
CA ASP A 20 17.39 3.72 -28.65
C ASP A 20 17.82 5.17 -28.38
N PRO A 21 18.04 5.55 -27.12
CA PRO A 21 18.38 6.93 -26.80
C PRO A 21 19.75 7.34 -27.34
N GLU A 22 20.73 6.44 -27.52
CA GLU A 22 22.07 6.84 -28.01
C GLU A 22 22.02 7.33 -29.46
N GLU A 23 21.27 6.63 -30.33
CA GLU A 23 21.07 7.06 -31.70
C GLU A 23 20.35 8.41 -31.77
N PHE A 24 19.31 8.58 -30.96
CA PHE A 24 18.49 9.80 -30.97
C PHE A 24 19.16 11.00 -30.28
N ILE A 25 20.09 10.78 -29.35
CA ILE A 25 20.97 11.83 -28.82
C ILE A 25 21.88 12.37 -29.94
N ARG A 26 22.49 11.50 -30.75
CA ARG A 26 23.31 11.95 -31.90
C ARG A 26 22.45 12.68 -32.94
N PHE A 27 21.23 12.19 -33.17
CA PHE A 27 20.28 12.86 -34.06
C PHE A 27 19.88 14.23 -33.53
N PHE A 28 19.66 14.37 -32.21
CA PHE A 28 19.40 15.66 -31.55
C PHE A 28 20.53 16.65 -31.82
N ASP A 29 21.79 16.27 -31.58
CA ASP A 29 22.94 17.16 -31.79
C ASP A 29 23.03 17.64 -33.25
N ASN A 30 22.73 16.75 -34.20
CA ASN A 30 22.68 17.09 -35.61
C ASN A 30 21.50 18.01 -35.94
N ALA A 31 20.31 17.76 -35.40
CA ALA A 31 19.13 18.60 -35.61
C ALA A 31 19.37 20.02 -35.07
N VAL A 32 20.01 20.14 -33.90
CA VAL A 32 20.37 21.44 -33.31
C VAL A 32 21.36 22.20 -34.17
N LYS A 33 22.41 21.55 -34.66
CA LYS A 33 23.39 22.19 -35.55
C LYS A 33 22.80 22.70 -36.87
N ASN A 34 21.70 22.10 -37.33
CA ASN A 34 21.04 22.46 -38.59
C ASN A 34 19.79 23.33 -38.38
N ASP A 35 19.57 23.84 -37.16
CA ASP A 35 18.45 24.73 -36.80
C ASP A 35 17.05 24.13 -37.08
N LEU A 36 16.90 22.81 -36.88
CA LEU A 36 15.64 22.08 -37.11
C LEU A 36 14.84 21.89 -35.80
N CYS A 37 15.11 22.69 -34.76
CA CYS A 37 15.11 22.19 -33.37
C CYS A 37 13.76 21.91 -32.72
N ASN A 38 12.82 22.88 -32.69
CA ASN A 38 11.68 22.82 -31.74
C ASN A 38 10.80 21.59 -31.90
N TYR A 39 10.66 21.12 -33.14
CA TYR A 39 9.75 20.03 -33.47
C TYR A 39 10.30 18.62 -33.14
N TYR A 40 11.62 18.43 -33.23
CA TYR A 40 12.26 17.12 -32.98
C TYR A 40 12.83 16.99 -31.58
N ALA A 41 13.30 18.10 -31.01
CA ALA A 41 14.06 18.11 -29.77
C ALA A 41 13.23 17.68 -28.55
N ALA A 42 12.02 18.20 -28.40
CA ALA A 42 11.19 17.91 -27.23
C ALA A 42 10.71 16.43 -27.20
N PRO A 43 10.22 15.83 -28.31
CA PRO A 43 9.89 14.39 -28.32
C PRO A 43 11.09 13.48 -28.05
N ILE A 44 12.29 13.85 -28.53
CA ILE A 44 13.52 13.09 -28.23
C ILE A 44 13.85 13.17 -26.75
N LEU A 45 13.87 14.38 -26.18
CA LEU A 45 14.11 14.58 -24.75
C LEU A 45 13.10 13.77 -23.90
N GLU A 46 11.83 13.80 -24.29
CA GLU A 46 10.78 13.02 -23.64
C GLU A 46 11.04 11.52 -23.71
N GLY A 47 11.41 10.99 -24.89
CA GLY A 47 11.69 9.57 -25.03
C GLY A 47 12.95 9.12 -24.26
N VAL A 48 14.02 9.94 -24.25
CA VAL A 48 15.19 9.66 -23.40
C VAL A 48 14.82 9.67 -21.91
N ALA A 49 13.98 10.61 -21.47
CA ALA A 49 13.47 10.65 -20.11
C ALA A 49 12.60 9.43 -19.77
N MET A 50 11.79 8.93 -20.71
CA MET A 50 11.00 7.71 -20.55
C MET A 50 11.85 6.45 -20.51
N HIS A 51 12.94 6.39 -21.28
CA HIS A 51 13.93 5.32 -21.16
C HIS A 51 14.49 5.21 -19.74
N LEU A 52 14.84 6.35 -19.12
CA LEU A 52 15.28 6.39 -17.73
C LEU A 52 14.16 5.98 -16.76
N ALA A 53 12.95 6.48 -16.98
CA ALA A 53 11.80 6.19 -16.12
C ALA A 53 11.48 4.69 -16.08
N TYR A 54 11.41 4.03 -17.25
CA TYR A 54 11.13 2.60 -17.36
C TYR A 54 12.23 1.74 -16.75
N ARG A 55 13.50 2.12 -16.91
CA ARG A 55 14.62 1.32 -16.40
C ARG A 55 14.88 1.48 -14.91
N PHE A 56 14.66 2.67 -14.36
CA PHE A 56 15.19 3.00 -13.04
C PHE A 56 14.19 3.66 -12.08
N CYS A 57 13.01 4.08 -12.55
CA CYS A 57 12.03 4.80 -11.73
C CYS A 57 10.75 3.98 -11.48
N ASN A 58 10.76 2.67 -11.74
CA ASN A 58 9.62 1.76 -11.60
C ASN A 58 8.39 2.14 -12.45
N TYR A 59 8.58 2.88 -13.54
CA TYR A 59 7.49 3.10 -14.50
C TYR A 59 7.22 1.79 -15.23
N ILE A 60 5.95 1.44 -15.37
CA ILE A 60 5.54 0.25 -16.13
C ILE A 60 5.72 0.59 -17.62
N PRO A 61 6.64 -0.08 -18.33
CA PRO A 61 6.79 0.15 -19.76
C PRO A 61 5.59 -0.42 -20.54
N PRO A 62 5.28 0.12 -21.73
CA PRO A 62 4.33 -0.51 -22.65
C PRO A 62 4.73 -1.95 -22.98
N GLU A 63 3.76 -2.84 -23.21
CA GLU A 63 4.00 -4.28 -23.47
C GLU A 63 5.04 -4.54 -24.57
N ASN A 64 5.09 -3.69 -25.59
CA ASN A 64 5.98 -3.82 -26.75
C ASN A 64 7.27 -3.00 -26.65
N TRP A 65 7.61 -2.46 -25.47
CA TRP A 65 8.85 -1.73 -25.29
C TRP A 65 10.02 -2.70 -25.14
N ASN A 66 10.90 -2.70 -26.13
CA ASN A 66 12.14 -3.47 -26.13
C ASN A 66 13.32 -2.50 -26.36
N PRO A 67 14.11 -2.16 -25.32
CA PRO A 67 15.24 -1.25 -25.48
C PRO A 67 16.36 -1.92 -26.30
N LYS A 68 16.99 -1.15 -27.19
CA LYS A 68 18.09 -1.63 -28.03
C LYS A 68 19.32 -1.89 -27.17
N HIS A 69 19.99 -3.01 -27.44
CA HIS A 69 21.24 -3.38 -26.80
C HIS A 69 22.46 -3.01 -27.67
N PRO A 70 23.61 -2.63 -27.07
CA PRO A 70 23.85 -2.53 -25.63
C PRO A 70 23.08 -1.38 -24.98
N LEU A 71 22.70 -1.57 -23.71
CA LEU A 71 21.93 -0.54 -23.00
C LEU A 71 22.82 0.67 -22.68
N PRO A 72 22.32 1.90 -22.87
CA PRO A 72 23.04 3.12 -22.55
C PRO A 72 23.36 3.21 -21.06
N GLU A 73 24.49 3.85 -20.75
CA GLU A 73 24.86 4.19 -19.38
C GLU A 73 23.94 5.27 -18.80
N LYS A 74 23.41 5.03 -17.61
CA LYS A 74 22.50 5.96 -16.93
C LYS A 74 23.08 7.37 -16.73
N SER A 75 24.38 7.47 -16.42
CA SER A 75 25.07 8.75 -16.20
C SER A 75 25.11 9.58 -17.48
N LYS A 76 25.38 8.94 -18.63
CA LYS A 76 25.38 9.61 -19.93
C LYS A 76 24.01 10.22 -20.24
N LEU A 77 22.93 9.49 -19.98
CA LEU A 77 21.56 9.97 -20.23
C LEU A 77 21.17 11.12 -19.29
N VAL A 78 21.52 11.04 -18.00
CA VAL A 78 21.27 12.14 -17.05
C VAL A 78 22.06 13.39 -17.45
N CYS A 79 23.34 13.25 -17.80
CA CYS A 79 24.17 14.35 -18.28
C CYS A 79 23.57 14.98 -19.54
N PHE A 80 23.14 14.17 -20.52
CA PHE A 80 22.46 14.65 -21.72
C PHE A 80 21.24 15.50 -21.35
N ILE A 81 20.29 14.97 -20.58
CA ILE A 81 19.07 15.69 -20.19
C ILE A 81 19.39 17.03 -19.54
N LEU A 82 20.27 17.04 -18.52
CA LEU A 82 20.61 18.27 -17.80
C LEU A 82 21.30 19.28 -18.71
N SER A 83 22.24 18.83 -19.56
CA SER A 83 22.96 19.70 -20.49
C SER A 83 22.05 20.27 -21.57
N VAL A 84 21.08 19.49 -22.05
CA VAL A 84 20.15 19.92 -23.08
C VAL A 84 19.21 21.00 -22.55
N ILE A 85 18.71 20.84 -21.33
CA ILE A 85 17.88 21.86 -20.66
C ILE A 85 18.68 23.14 -20.39
N GLU A 86 19.97 23.01 -20.05
CA GLU A 86 20.86 24.14 -19.75
C GLU A 86 21.22 24.97 -20.99
N ASN A 87 21.42 24.32 -22.13
CA ASN A 87 21.97 24.97 -23.33
C ASN A 87 20.93 25.37 -24.39
N HIS A 88 19.65 25.00 -24.21
CA HIS A 88 18.64 25.14 -25.27
C HIS A 88 17.32 25.75 -24.77
N ASP A 89 17.25 27.08 -24.80
CA ASP A 89 16.10 27.87 -24.31
C ASP A 89 14.76 27.53 -24.99
N PHE A 90 14.79 27.11 -26.26
CA PHE A 90 13.56 26.77 -26.99
C PHE A 90 12.80 25.59 -26.38
N LEU A 91 13.45 24.73 -25.59
CA LEU A 91 12.78 23.61 -24.92
C LEU A 91 11.82 24.05 -23.83
N TRP A 92 11.98 25.27 -23.30
CA TRP A 92 11.13 25.79 -22.24
C TRP A 92 9.70 26.08 -22.70
N GLU A 93 9.45 26.11 -24.01
CA GLU A 93 8.09 26.06 -24.59
C GLU A 93 7.37 24.74 -24.24
N ASN A 94 8.12 23.66 -24.00
CA ASN A 94 7.62 22.33 -23.69
C ASN A 94 7.84 21.97 -22.21
N ILE A 95 7.43 22.86 -21.32
CA ILE A 95 7.76 22.79 -19.89
C ILE A 95 7.33 21.50 -19.18
N ASN A 96 6.26 20.86 -19.63
CA ASN A 96 5.81 19.56 -19.12
C ASN A 96 6.84 18.45 -19.38
N ILE A 97 7.45 18.46 -20.57
CA ILE A 97 8.49 17.50 -20.95
C ILE A 97 9.75 17.75 -20.11
N ILE A 98 10.12 19.02 -19.90
CA ILE A 98 11.23 19.37 -18.99
C ILE A 98 10.95 18.85 -17.58
N ALA A 99 9.77 19.11 -17.03
CA ALA A 99 9.42 18.67 -15.67
C ALA A 99 9.48 17.15 -15.52
N LEU A 100 8.97 16.41 -16.51
CA LEU A 100 9.06 14.95 -16.59
C LEU A 100 10.51 14.47 -16.66
N ALA A 101 11.34 15.08 -17.51
CA ALA A 101 12.74 14.73 -17.67
C ALA A 101 13.56 14.96 -16.39
N LEU A 102 13.33 16.10 -15.73
CA LEU A 102 13.97 16.41 -14.44
C LEU A 102 13.53 15.44 -13.35
N LYS A 103 12.24 15.06 -13.31
CA LYS A 103 11.76 14.01 -12.40
C LYS A 103 12.48 12.69 -12.62
N SER A 104 12.61 12.24 -13.86
CA SER A 104 13.30 10.98 -14.20
C SER A 104 14.78 10.97 -13.83
N CYS A 105 15.42 12.15 -13.73
CA CYS A 105 16.81 12.27 -13.29
C CYS A 105 16.98 12.19 -11.76
N ALA A 106 15.96 12.58 -10.99
CA ALA A 106 16.04 12.74 -9.54
C ALA A 106 16.61 11.55 -8.74
N PRO A 107 16.19 10.29 -9.01
CA PRO A 107 16.71 9.15 -8.27
C PRO A 107 18.12 8.73 -8.73
N LEU A 108 18.69 9.38 -9.76
CA LEU A 108 19.89 8.93 -10.47
C LEU A 108 21.10 9.85 -10.30
N VAL A 109 20.89 11.14 -10.00
CA VAL A 109 21.96 12.11 -9.79
C VAL A 109 22.84 11.71 -8.59
N LYS A 110 24.14 11.98 -8.70
CA LYS A 110 25.12 11.64 -7.65
C LYS A 110 26.12 12.76 -7.37
N SER A 111 26.56 13.47 -8.42
CA SER A 111 27.58 14.50 -8.24
C SER A 111 26.99 15.79 -7.68
N SER A 112 27.79 16.56 -6.94
CA SER A 112 27.37 17.86 -6.43
C SER A 112 26.90 18.81 -7.54
N LYS A 113 27.50 18.71 -8.74
CA LYS A 113 27.11 19.51 -9.91
C LYS A 113 25.71 19.11 -10.39
N GLU A 114 25.48 17.82 -10.66
CA GLU A 114 24.17 17.31 -11.10
C GLU A 114 23.06 17.65 -10.10
N ILE A 115 23.31 17.45 -8.80
CA ILE A 115 22.34 17.75 -7.74
C ILE A 115 22.01 19.24 -7.72
N SER A 116 23.02 20.10 -7.84
CA SER A 116 22.82 21.55 -7.82
C SER A 116 22.06 22.04 -9.05
N SER A 117 22.43 21.57 -10.24
CA SER A 117 21.74 21.89 -11.51
C SER A 117 20.29 21.41 -11.51
N LEU A 118 20.04 20.15 -11.09
CA LEU A 118 18.69 19.63 -10.97
C LEU A 118 17.85 20.47 -9.99
N PHE A 119 18.41 20.77 -8.82
CA PHE A 119 17.70 21.51 -7.79
C PHE A 119 17.42 22.96 -8.17
N SER A 120 18.29 23.64 -8.92
CA SER A 120 18.01 24.99 -9.42
C SER A 120 16.78 25.02 -10.32
N TYR A 121 16.59 24.00 -11.18
CA TYR A 121 15.38 23.91 -12.00
C TYR A 121 14.13 23.64 -11.16
N TYR A 122 14.24 22.87 -10.08
CA TYR A 122 13.11 22.69 -9.15
C TYR A 122 12.70 24.01 -8.49
N LEU A 123 13.67 24.84 -8.10
CA LEU A 123 13.37 26.18 -7.56
C LEU A 123 12.67 27.06 -8.60
N GLN A 124 13.14 27.05 -9.84
CA GLN A 124 12.53 27.81 -10.94
C GLN A 124 11.08 27.38 -11.20
N LEU A 125 10.78 26.09 -11.09
CA LEU A 125 9.47 25.53 -11.44
C LEU A 125 8.52 25.33 -10.26
N ALA A 126 8.96 25.54 -9.02
CA ALA A 126 8.14 25.37 -7.83
C ALA A 126 6.91 26.31 -7.75
N SER A 127 6.92 27.41 -8.51
CA SER A 127 5.82 28.38 -8.60
C SER A 127 5.10 28.36 -9.95
N HIS A 128 5.35 27.36 -10.79
CA HIS A 128 4.74 27.33 -12.12
C HIS A 128 3.20 27.26 -12.01
N ARG A 129 2.51 27.93 -12.95
CA ARG A 129 1.04 28.04 -12.94
C ARG A 129 0.30 26.72 -13.17
N ASP A 130 0.99 25.70 -13.66
CA ASP A 130 0.44 24.38 -13.95
C ASP A 130 0.75 23.39 -12.80
N PRO A 131 -0.27 22.76 -12.19
CA PRO A 131 -1.70 22.86 -12.52
C PRO A 131 -2.29 24.18 -12.04
N GLU A 132 -3.30 24.68 -12.75
CA GLU A 132 -4.07 25.85 -12.30
C GLU A 132 -4.69 25.57 -10.91
N ILE A 133 -5.08 26.63 -10.19
CA ILE A 133 -5.66 26.48 -8.85
C ILE A 133 -6.87 25.53 -8.91
N TYR A 134 -6.89 24.54 -8.02
CA TYR A 134 -7.94 23.54 -7.93
C TYR A 134 -9.30 24.23 -7.77
N LYS A 135 -10.24 23.95 -8.68
CA LYS A 135 -11.63 24.39 -8.60
C LYS A 135 -12.49 23.23 -8.09
N PRO A 136 -13.03 23.31 -6.86
CA PRO A 136 -13.72 22.19 -6.20
C PRO A 136 -15.03 21.75 -6.88
N ASP A 137 -15.54 22.52 -7.84
CA ASP A 137 -16.81 22.23 -8.52
C ASP A 137 -16.70 21.11 -9.59
N ILE A 138 -15.50 20.61 -9.88
CA ILE A 138 -15.29 19.53 -10.84
C ILE A 138 -15.15 18.20 -10.09
N ILE A 139 -16.30 17.62 -9.77
CA ILE A 139 -16.46 16.35 -9.02
C ILE A 139 -15.75 15.15 -9.68
N ASN A 140 -15.28 15.28 -10.93
CA ASN A 140 -14.62 14.23 -11.71
C ASN A 140 -13.15 14.52 -12.09
N THR A 141 -12.46 15.47 -11.44
CA THR A 141 -11.04 15.68 -11.75
C THR A 141 -10.19 14.55 -11.17
N ASP A 142 -9.59 13.75 -12.06
CA ASP A 142 -8.58 12.77 -11.69
C ASP A 142 -7.32 13.49 -11.17
N ILE A 143 -7.28 13.70 -9.86
CA ILE A 143 -6.17 14.35 -9.15
C ILE A 143 -4.86 13.57 -9.26
N GLU A 144 -4.94 12.24 -9.45
CA GLU A 144 -3.77 11.41 -9.70
C GLU A 144 -3.22 11.67 -11.10
N PHE A 145 -4.09 11.76 -12.10
CA PHE A 145 -3.70 12.19 -13.43
C PHE A 145 -3.03 13.57 -13.39
N ILE A 146 -3.54 14.53 -12.62
CA ILE A 146 -2.90 15.85 -12.46
C ILE A 146 -1.53 15.74 -11.78
N SER A 147 -1.41 14.94 -10.72
CA SER A 147 -0.13 14.68 -10.04
C SER A 147 0.95 14.22 -11.03
N GLN A 148 0.59 13.37 -11.98
CA GLN A 148 1.51 12.79 -12.96
C GLN A 148 1.77 13.69 -14.19
N ASN A 149 0.80 14.50 -14.60
CA ASN A 149 0.82 15.20 -15.89
C ASN A 149 0.97 16.73 -15.79
N SER A 150 1.14 17.28 -14.59
CA SER A 150 1.37 18.72 -14.40
C SER A 150 2.83 19.05 -14.09
N VAL A 151 3.26 20.28 -14.37
CA VAL A 151 4.61 20.78 -14.05
C VAL A 151 4.88 20.67 -12.56
N ARG A 152 4.08 21.31 -11.70
CA ARG A 152 4.31 21.26 -10.25
C ARG A 152 4.16 19.85 -9.70
N GLY A 153 3.26 19.03 -10.24
CA GLY A 153 3.13 17.62 -9.85
C GLY A 153 4.40 16.82 -10.12
N ASN A 154 4.96 16.94 -11.33
CA ASN A 154 6.22 16.28 -11.71
C ASN A 154 7.42 16.78 -10.90
N ILE A 155 7.53 18.09 -10.68
CA ILE A 155 8.64 18.67 -9.91
C ILE A 155 8.54 18.32 -8.43
N ALA A 156 7.33 18.30 -7.85
CA ALA A 156 7.12 17.84 -6.47
C ALA A 156 7.54 16.39 -6.29
N GLU A 157 7.15 15.52 -7.23
CA GLU A 157 7.54 14.11 -7.23
C GLU A 157 9.07 13.97 -7.38
N GLY A 158 9.66 14.73 -8.30
CA GLY A 158 11.12 14.79 -8.47
C GLY A 158 11.85 15.26 -7.21
N ALA A 159 11.33 16.27 -6.51
CA ALA A 159 11.94 16.80 -5.29
C ALA A 159 11.96 15.76 -4.15
N VAL A 160 10.87 15.01 -3.94
CA VAL A 160 10.83 13.96 -2.92
C VAL A 160 11.72 12.77 -3.31
N LEU A 161 11.76 12.39 -4.59
CA LEU A 161 12.67 11.34 -5.09
C LEU A 161 14.15 11.74 -4.95
N LEU A 162 14.49 13.00 -5.23
CA LEU A 162 15.83 13.55 -4.99
C LEU A 162 16.16 13.43 -3.50
N ALA A 163 15.26 13.86 -2.61
CA ALA A 163 15.48 13.80 -1.18
C ALA A 163 15.69 12.34 -0.68
N VAL A 164 14.88 11.39 -1.15
CA VAL A 164 15.05 9.96 -0.87
C VAL A 164 16.42 9.47 -1.36
N ASN A 165 16.83 9.85 -2.57
CA ASN A 165 18.13 9.48 -3.13
C ASN A 165 19.29 10.05 -2.28
N LEU A 166 19.23 11.31 -1.89
CA LEU A 166 20.25 11.95 -1.06
C LEU A 166 20.34 11.30 0.32
N LEU A 167 19.20 11.04 0.99
CA LEU A 167 19.16 10.35 2.28
C LEU A 167 19.75 8.94 2.17
N LYS A 168 19.32 8.16 1.16
CA LYS A 168 19.79 6.79 0.92
C LYS A 168 21.31 6.71 0.74
N ASN A 169 21.92 7.73 0.11
CA ASN A 169 23.35 7.77 -0.15
C ASN A 169 24.14 8.62 0.88
N ASN A 170 23.50 9.05 1.97
CA ASN A 170 24.09 9.91 2.99
C ASN A 170 24.71 11.21 2.43
N ILE A 171 24.07 11.79 1.41
CA ILE A 171 24.48 13.05 0.79
C ILE A 171 23.68 14.20 1.44
N LYS A 172 24.38 15.29 1.76
CA LYS A 172 23.77 16.47 2.37
C LYS A 172 22.75 17.12 1.42
N PHE A 173 21.61 17.53 1.97
CA PHE A 173 20.59 18.25 1.22
C PHE A 173 21.10 19.61 0.73
N PRO A 174 20.71 20.04 -0.49
CA PRO A 174 20.73 21.43 -0.86
C PRO A 174 19.99 22.28 0.18
N LYS A 175 20.51 23.47 0.49
CA LYS A 175 20.06 24.32 1.62
C LYS A 175 18.55 24.54 1.67
N LEU A 176 17.88 24.64 0.52
CA LEU A 176 16.46 24.94 0.42
C LEU A 176 15.58 23.71 0.15
N LEU A 177 16.14 22.50 0.02
CA LEU A 177 15.35 21.32 -0.38
C LEU A 177 14.22 21.04 0.60
N SER A 178 14.46 21.13 1.91
CA SER A 178 13.42 20.96 2.93
C SER A 178 12.29 21.98 2.80
N ALA A 179 12.61 23.24 2.49
CA ALA A 179 11.61 24.29 2.29
C ALA A 179 10.79 24.06 1.01
N VAL A 180 11.42 23.57 -0.05
CA VAL A 180 10.75 23.21 -1.31
C VAL A 180 9.80 22.03 -1.10
N LEU A 181 10.21 20.98 -0.38
CA LEU A 181 9.35 19.86 -0.03
C LEU A 181 8.13 20.31 0.78
N LEU A 182 8.34 21.17 1.78
CA LEU A 182 7.25 21.70 2.59
C LEU A 182 6.28 22.54 1.75
N ARG A 183 6.80 23.39 0.86
CA ARG A 183 5.99 24.17 -0.08
C ARG A 183 5.07 23.26 -0.90
N PHE A 184 5.60 22.19 -1.48
CA PHE A 184 4.80 21.24 -2.28
C PHE A 184 3.81 20.44 -1.43
N ALA A 185 4.17 20.09 -0.20
CA ALA A 185 3.23 19.49 0.74
C ALA A 185 2.06 20.43 1.02
N THR A 186 2.30 21.74 1.15
CA THR A 186 1.25 22.75 1.39
C THR A 186 0.62 23.33 0.12
N ASP A 187 0.90 22.78 -1.06
CA ASP A 187 0.49 23.39 -2.34
C ASP A 187 -1.03 23.58 -2.42
N SER A 188 -1.53 24.62 -3.08
CA SER A 188 -2.98 24.84 -3.24
C SER A 188 -3.69 23.70 -3.99
N HIS A 189 -2.97 22.98 -4.87
CA HIS A 189 -3.56 21.93 -5.69
C HIS A 189 -3.30 20.53 -5.10
N LEU A 190 -4.37 19.76 -4.85
CA LEU A 190 -4.29 18.42 -4.23
C LEU A 190 -3.38 17.45 -4.99
N GLY A 191 -3.44 17.47 -6.34
CA GLY A 191 -2.53 16.67 -7.19
C GLY A 191 -1.04 16.90 -6.92
N VAL A 192 -0.63 18.12 -6.54
CA VAL A 192 0.78 18.40 -6.19
C VAL A 192 1.13 17.80 -4.83
N ARG A 193 0.21 17.86 -3.86
CA ARG A 193 0.39 17.23 -2.54
C ARG A 193 0.49 15.70 -2.65
N ILE A 194 -0.29 15.09 -3.54
CA ILE A 194 -0.25 13.65 -3.83
C ILE A 194 1.16 13.22 -4.26
N SER A 195 1.85 14.02 -5.07
CA SER A 195 3.22 13.74 -5.49
C SER A 195 4.20 13.61 -4.32
N ILE A 196 3.93 14.28 -3.19
CA ILE A 196 4.70 14.11 -1.94
C ILE A 196 4.26 12.84 -1.23
N LEU A 197 2.96 12.66 -0.99
CA LEU A 197 2.38 11.55 -0.22
C LEU A 197 2.82 10.16 -0.74
N LYS A 198 2.81 9.97 -2.07
CA LYS A 198 3.18 8.70 -2.74
C LYS A 198 4.57 8.17 -2.35
N HIS A 199 5.49 9.05 -1.99
CA HIS A 199 6.89 8.70 -1.71
C HIS A 199 7.26 8.82 -0.22
N LEU A 200 6.31 9.19 0.65
CA LEU A 200 6.59 9.36 2.08
C LEU A 200 7.00 8.06 2.76
N THR A 201 6.45 6.92 2.36
CA THR A 201 6.88 5.61 2.87
C THR A 201 8.37 5.37 2.61
N ALA A 202 8.85 5.67 1.41
CA ALA A 202 10.27 5.53 1.07
C ALA A 202 11.15 6.54 1.83
N TYR A 203 10.67 7.79 1.99
CA TYR A 203 11.35 8.83 2.75
C TYR A 203 11.48 8.47 4.23
N ALA A 204 10.41 7.97 4.84
CA ALA A 204 10.33 7.64 6.27
C ALA A 204 11.27 6.50 6.69
N ARG A 205 11.76 5.70 5.75
CA ARG A 205 12.80 4.69 6.03
C ARG A 205 14.12 5.32 6.47
N PHE A 206 14.38 6.57 6.07
CA PHE A 206 15.63 7.28 6.36
C PHE A 206 15.45 8.47 7.31
N ASP A 207 14.32 9.17 7.26
CA ASP A 207 14.02 10.31 8.16
C ASP A 207 12.52 10.33 8.53
N PRO A 208 12.10 9.54 9.54
CA PRO A 208 10.70 9.42 9.95
C PRO A 208 10.07 10.73 10.42
N ASP A 209 10.81 11.55 11.16
CA ASP A 209 10.28 12.78 11.78
C ASP A 209 9.94 13.83 10.71
N LYS A 210 10.83 14.00 9.72
CA LYS A 210 10.52 14.86 8.58
C LYS A 210 9.43 14.28 7.69
N ALA A 211 9.35 12.95 7.54
CA ALA A 211 8.25 12.32 6.80
C ALA A 211 6.89 12.65 7.43
N TRP A 212 6.77 12.56 8.76
CA TRP A 212 5.57 12.98 9.49
C TRP A 212 5.27 14.47 9.31
N SER A 213 6.30 15.32 9.38
CA SER A 213 6.13 16.76 9.15
C SER A 213 5.55 17.05 7.77
N LEU A 214 6.03 16.36 6.72
CA LEU A 214 5.50 16.47 5.36
C LEU A 214 4.10 15.87 5.24
N PHE A 215 3.82 14.75 5.92
CA PHE A 215 2.49 14.14 5.96
C PHE A 215 1.46 15.11 6.54
N HIS A 216 1.75 15.71 7.71
CA HIS A 216 0.87 16.68 8.35
C HIS A 216 0.69 17.95 7.53
N ALA A 217 1.71 18.39 6.79
CA ALA A 217 1.60 19.53 5.89
C ALA A 217 0.73 19.22 4.65
N ALA A 218 0.87 18.01 4.10
CA ALA A 218 0.11 17.57 2.92
C ALA A 218 -1.35 17.25 3.24
N CYS A 219 -1.58 16.60 4.37
CA CYS A 219 -2.87 16.10 4.82
C CYS A 219 -3.10 16.53 6.28
N PRO A 220 -3.33 17.83 6.54
CA PRO A 220 -3.51 18.34 7.91
C PRO A 220 -4.78 17.79 8.57
N PHE A 221 -5.79 17.52 7.74
CA PHE A 221 -7.01 16.81 8.11
C PHE A 221 -7.22 15.68 7.09
N PRO A 222 -7.89 14.59 7.51
CA PRO A 222 -8.28 13.53 6.59
C PRO A 222 -9.14 14.08 5.45
N ASP A 223 -8.60 13.99 4.24
CA ASP A 223 -9.30 14.34 3.01
C ASP A 223 -9.52 13.05 2.22
N PRO A 224 -10.76 12.68 1.84
CA PRO A 224 -11.04 11.47 1.06
C PRO A 224 -10.21 11.36 -0.24
N LEU A 225 -9.82 12.50 -0.82
CA LEU A 225 -9.05 12.57 -2.05
C LEU A 225 -7.55 12.33 -1.82
N LEU A 226 -7.00 12.76 -0.67
CA LEU A 226 -5.58 12.59 -0.34
C LEU A 226 -5.31 11.29 0.42
N TRP A 227 -6.29 10.81 1.19
CA TRP A 227 -6.15 9.68 2.09
C TRP A 227 -5.60 8.41 1.42
N PRO A 228 -6.08 7.97 0.23
CA PRO A 228 -5.56 6.77 -0.42
C PRO A 228 -4.05 6.81 -0.69
N PHE A 229 -3.49 8.00 -0.89
CA PHE A 229 -2.06 8.19 -1.15
C PHE A 229 -1.21 8.26 0.12
N GLY A 230 -1.83 8.59 1.26
CA GLY A 230 -1.20 8.59 2.57
C GLY A 230 -1.30 7.26 3.32
N GLU A 231 -2.19 6.36 2.87
CA GLU A 231 -2.54 5.13 3.57
C GLU A 231 -1.34 4.21 3.83
N ASN A 232 -0.53 3.95 2.79
CA ASN A 232 0.64 3.08 2.89
C ASN A 232 1.68 3.65 3.87
N PHE A 233 1.80 4.98 3.96
CA PHE A 233 2.69 5.60 4.95
C PHE A 233 2.17 5.35 6.37
N LEU A 234 0.87 5.53 6.62
CA LEU A 234 0.28 5.26 7.93
C LEU A 234 0.44 3.78 8.36
N GLN A 235 0.24 2.85 7.42
CA GLN A 235 0.44 1.42 7.66
C GLN A 235 1.91 1.11 8.03
N ASP A 236 2.88 1.64 7.29
CA ASP A 236 4.30 1.40 7.56
C ASP A 236 4.79 2.07 8.86
N GLN A 237 4.19 3.20 9.24
CA GLN A 237 4.55 3.92 10.47
C GLN A 237 3.91 3.36 11.73
N TYR A 238 3.00 2.43 11.56
CA TYR A 238 2.12 1.98 12.62
C TYR A 238 2.84 1.48 13.87
N ASN A 239 3.81 0.59 13.71
CA ASN A 239 4.53 -0.03 14.82
C ASN A 239 5.38 0.97 15.63
N LYS A 240 5.81 2.07 15.00
CA LYS A 240 6.74 3.03 15.59
C LYS A 240 6.04 4.30 16.08
N ASN A 241 4.92 4.66 15.47
CA ASN A 241 4.26 5.96 15.62
C ASN A 241 2.74 5.82 15.81
N PHE A 242 2.28 4.80 16.55
CA PHE A 242 0.86 4.52 16.68
C PHE A 242 0.03 5.71 17.15
N LYS A 243 0.53 6.52 18.09
CA LYS A 243 -0.19 7.71 18.57
C LYS A 243 -0.59 8.66 17.42
N ASN A 244 0.32 8.89 16.47
CA ASN A 244 0.05 9.73 15.30
C ASN A 244 -0.92 9.05 14.32
N VAL A 245 -0.74 7.75 14.08
CA VAL A 245 -1.63 6.99 13.20
C VAL A 245 -3.06 6.94 13.76
N LYS A 246 -3.19 6.65 15.07
CA LYS A 246 -4.47 6.66 15.79
C LYS A 246 -5.17 8.00 15.66
N TYR A 247 -4.45 9.11 15.89
CA TYR A 247 -5.02 10.46 15.74
C TYR A 247 -5.66 10.66 14.36
N HIS A 248 -4.94 10.33 13.28
CA HIS A 248 -5.44 10.51 11.92
C HIS A 248 -6.63 9.61 11.59
N LEU A 249 -6.57 8.36 12.03
CA LEU A 249 -7.68 7.41 11.89
C LEU A 249 -8.92 7.91 12.64
N ASP A 250 -8.77 8.36 13.88
CA ASP A 250 -9.86 8.94 14.66
C ASP A 250 -10.45 10.17 13.98
N GLN A 251 -9.64 11.11 13.49
CA GLN A 251 -10.13 12.28 12.77
C GLN A 251 -10.95 11.88 11.53
N ALA A 252 -10.46 10.90 10.77
CA ALA A 252 -11.10 10.48 9.54
C ALA A 252 -12.45 9.80 9.80
N ARG A 253 -12.55 9.07 10.91
CA ARG A 253 -13.83 8.53 11.41
C ARG A 253 -14.80 9.65 11.78
N HIS A 254 -14.37 10.66 12.53
CA HIS A 254 -15.24 11.77 12.93
C HIS A 254 -15.75 12.57 11.73
N GLN A 255 -14.91 12.74 10.70
CA GLN A 255 -15.24 13.45 9.47
C GLN A 255 -16.00 12.58 8.46
N SER A 256 -16.31 11.32 8.79
CA SER A 256 -16.95 10.36 7.88
C SER A 256 -16.24 10.22 6.53
N VAL A 257 -14.92 10.39 6.54
CA VAL A 257 -14.07 10.16 5.38
C VAL A 257 -14.10 8.67 5.09
N ALA A 258 -14.40 8.32 3.84
CA ALA A 258 -14.45 6.94 3.39
C ALA A 258 -13.04 6.32 3.41
N ILE A 259 -12.59 5.91 4.58
CA ILE A 259 -11.39 5.09 4.73
C ILE A 259 -11.75 3.67 4.32
N ASN A 260 -10.86 3.04 3.57
CA ASN A 260 -10.98 1.64 3.25
C ASN A 260 -11.02 0.81 4.54
N TYR A 261 -12.05 -0.01 4.72
CA TYR A 261 -12.17 -0.93 5.85
C TYR A 261 -10.95 -1.84 6.01
N LYS A 262 -10.21 -2.08 4.91
CA LYS A 262 -8.93 -2.77 4.93
C LYS A 262 -7.88 -2.03 5.78
N THR A 263 -7.73 -0.71 5.56
CA THR A 263 -6.83 0.15 6.33
C THR A 263 -7.10 0.03 7.82
N TRP A 264 -8.38 0.13 8.20
CA TRP A 264 -8.81 0.05 9.58
C TRP A 264 -8.45 -1.28 10.22
N GLY A 265 -8.71 -2.38 9.52
CA GLY A 265 -8.43 -3.70 10.08
C GLY A 265 -6.93 -3.96 10.23
N ILE A 266 -6.12 -3.61 9.24
CA ILE A 266 -4.65 -3.68 9.34
C ILE A 266 -4.16 -2.80 10.50
N SER A 267 -4.64 -1.57 10.55
CA SER A 267 -4.34 -0.57 11.59
C SER A 267 -5.04 -0.83 12.93
N PHE A 268 -5.67 -1.97 13.14
CA PHE A 268 -6.12 -2.38 14.47
C PHE A 268 -5.38 -3.64 14.89
N GLY A 269 -5.22 -4.60 13.97
CA GLY A 269 -4.42 -5.80 14.18
C GLY A 269 -2.99 -5.46 14.61
N LEU A 270 -2.33 -4.55 13.91
CA LEU A 270 -0.96 -4.14 14.26
C LEU A 270 -0.88 -3.42 15.62
N SER A 271 -1.95 -2.77 16.12
CA SER A 271 -1.89 -2.06 17.44
C SER A 271 -1.92 -3.02 18.55
N TYR A 272 -2.80 -3.97 18.36
CA TYR A 272 -2.97 -5.01 19.31
C TYR A 272 -1.66 -5.80 19.45
N LEU A 273 -1.00 -6.14 18.32
CA LEU A 273 0.30 -6.82 18.35
C LEU A 273 1.42 -5.98 18.99
N SER A 274 1.53 -4.71 18.62
CA SER A 274 2.51 -3.78 19.22
C SER A 274 2.21 -3.43 20.69
N GLY A 275 1.06 -3.84 21.24
CA GLY A 275 0.64 -3.51 22.60
C GLY A 275 0.12 -2.08 22.78
N SER A 276 -0.11 -1.38 21.67
CA SER A 276 -0.58 0.00 21.67
C SER A 276 -2.08 0.13 22.00
N ILE A 277 -2.85 -0.94 21.80
CA ILE A 277 -4.22 -1.10 22.32
C ILE A 277 -4.37 -2.49 22.94
N CYS A 278 -5.26 -2.62 23.93
CA CYS A 278 -5.61 -3.91 24.52
C CYS A 278 -6.72 -4.63 23.73
N ALA A 279 -6.97 -5.91 24.05
CA ALA A 279 -7.99 -6.73 23.36
C ALA A 279 -9.39 -6.10 23.44
N LYS A 280 -9.75 -5.53 24.59
CA LYS A 280 -11.05 -4.88 24.82
C LYS A 280 -11.24 -3.66 23.91
N GLU A 281 -10.20 -2.84 23.76
CA GLU A 281 -10.23 -1.67 22.86
C GLU A 281 -10.34 -2.11 21.39
N LEU A 282 -9.64 -3.17 21.00
CA LEU A 282 -9.76 -3.78 19.67
C LEU A 282 -11.21 -4.24 19.40
N SER A 283 -11.80 -4.98 20.34
CA SER A 283 -13.18 -5.48 20.24
C SER A 283 -14.19 -4.35 20.09
N GLN A 284 -14.08 -3.31 20.93
CA GLN A 284 -14.94 -2.13 20.86
C GLN A 284 -14.81 -1.41 19.52
N ALA A 285 -13.58 -1.24 19.02
CA ALA A 285 -13.35 -0.60 17.73
C ALA A 285 -14.00 -1.38 16.57
N LEU A 286 -13.91 -2.71 16.59
CA LEU A 286 -14.55 -3.58 15.59
C LEU A 286 -16.08 -3.54 15.67
N LEU A 287 -16.65 -3.47 16.87
CA LEU A 287 -18.10 -3.30 17.06
C LEU A 287 -18.60 -1.96 16.52
N ILE A 288 -17.83 -0.89 16.73
CA ILE A 288 -18.16 0.46 16.24
C ILE A 288 -18.14 0.50 14.71
N LEU A 289 -17.10 -0.04 14.06
CA LEU A 289 -17.03 -0.05 12.59
C LEU A 289 -18.00 -1.05 11.96
N ASN A 290 -18.28 -2.15 12.65
CA ASN A 290 -19.33 -3.10 12.32
C ASN A 290 -19.28 -3.68 10.88
N HIS A 291 -18.08 -3.83 10.33
CA HIS A 291 -17.85 -4.21 8.94
C HIS A 291 -17.00 -5.48 8.81
N CYS A 292 -17.43 -6.43 7.99
CA CYS A 292 -16.80 -7.76 7.89
C CYS A 292 -15.37 -7.72 7.34
N ASN A 293 -15.06 -6.80 6.42
CA ASN A 293 -13.70 -6.65 5.88
C ASN A 293 -12.71 -6.16 6.96
N THR A 294 -13.13 -5.29 7.88
CA THR A 294 -12.26 -4.85 8.98
C THR A 294 -11.90 -6.03 9.87
N CYS A 295 -12.89 -6.81 10.30
CA CYS A 295 -12.65 -8.02 11.11
C CYS A 295 -11.77 -9.01 10.36
N TYR A 296 -12.01 -9.23 9.06
CA TYR A 296 -11.20 -10.11 8.22
C TYR A 296 -9.73 -9.70 8.21
N GLU A 297 -9.40 -8.42 8.03
CA GLU A 297 -8.01 -7.98 8.02
C GLU A 297 -7.35 -8.10 9.40
N VAL A 298 -8.08 -7.85 10.49
CA VAL A 298 -7.57 -8.13 11.84
C VAL A 298 -7.25 -9.62 11.99
N PHE A 299 -8.17 -10.51 11.61
CA PHE A 299 -7.94 -11.97 11.60
C PHE A 299 -6.68 -12.33 10.79
N ASN A 300 -6.55 -11.75 9.60
CA ASN A 300 -5.43 -12.00 8.70
C ASN A 300 -4.09 -11.59 9.33
N ILE A 301 -4.00 -10.39 9.92
CA ILE A 301 -2.80 -9.92 10.61
C ILE A 301 -2.44 -10.83 11.80
N LEU A 302 -3.41 -11.21 12.64
CA LEU A 302 -3.14 -12.10 13.76
C LEU A 302 -2.70 -13.49 13.28
N ASN A 303 -3.30 -14.02 12.22
CA ASN A 303 -2.93 -15.31 11.63
C ASN A 303 -1.53 -15.29 11.01
N ILE A 304 -1.10 -14.19 10.40
CA ILE A 304 0.26 -14.05 9.85
C ILE A 304 1.30 -14.15 10.98
N HIS A 305 1.04 -13.51 12.11
CA HIS A 305 1.99 -13.44 13.23
C HIS A 305 1.80 -14.53 14.30
N ILE A 306 0.80 -15.41 14.18
CA ILE A 306 0.49 -16.40 15.23
C ILE A 306 1.61 -17.41 15.48
N LYS A 307 2.49 -17.65 14.50
CA LYS A 307 3.61 -18.60 14.63
C LYS A 307 4.86 -17.99 15.25
N GLU A 308 4.86 -16.68 15.50
CA GLU A 308 5.97 -16.01 16.18
C GLU A 308 5.81 -16.22 17.70
N GLU A 309 6.79 -16.82 18.36
CA GLU A 309 6.72 -17.16 19.80
C GLU A 309 6.34 -15.94 20.66
N ASP A 310 6.95 -14.78 20.38
CA ASP A 310 6.70 -13.52 21.11
C ASP A 310 5.26 -13.00 20.97
N ASN A 311 4.58 -13.35 19.88
CA ASN A 311 3.23 -12.86 19.56
C ASN A 311 2.15 -13.92 19.75
N LEU A 312 2.50 -15.20 19.87
CA LEU A 312 1.58 -16.33 19.91
C LEU A 312 0.42 -16.13 20.89
N LEU A 313 0.72 -15.87 22.18
CA LEU A 313 -0.32 -15.68 23.20
C LEU A 313 -1.18 -14.44 22.93
N LYS A 314 -0.58 -13.35 22.44
CA LYS A 314 -1.33 -12.15 22.04
C LYS A 314 -2.27 -12.49 20.88
N CYS A 315 -1.78 -13.10 19.80
CA CYS A 315 -2.59 -13.50 18.66
C CYS A 315 -3.79 -14.35 19.07
N VAL A 316 -3.57 -15.36 19.92
CA VAL A 316 -4.65 -16.24 20.42
C VAL A 316 -5.69 -15.44 21.20
N ASN A 317 -5.26 -14.60 22.15
CA ASN A 317 -6.18 -13.77 22.93
C ASN A 317 -6.95 -12.77 22.06
N GLY A 318 -6.28 -12.18 21.07
CA GLY A 318 -6.90 -11.29 20.09
C GLY A 318 -7.96 -12.02 19.27
N LEU A 319 -7.64 -13.20 18.74
CA LEU A 319 -8.56 -14.04 17.97
C LEU A 319 -9.80 -14.43 18.80
N VAL A 320 -9.60 -14.83 20.06
CA VAL A 320 -10.69 -15.12 20.99
C VAL A 320 -11.57 -13.89 21.18
N GLU A 321 -10.99 -12.72 21.40
CA GLU A 321 -11.76 -11.50 21.64
C GLU A 321 -12.57 -11.08 20.39
N ILE A 322 -11.97 -11.12 19.21
CA ILE A 322 -12.63 -10.65 17.98
C ILE A 322 -13.72 -11.60 17.49
N LEU A 323 -13.72 -12.87 17.89
CA LEU A 323 -14.75 -13.85 17.51
C LEU A 323 -16.15 -13.45 17.99
N ASP A 324 -16.27 -12.72 19.12
CA ASP A 324 -17.55 -12.19 19.60
C ASP A 324 -18.08 -11.05 18.74
N SER A 325 -17.16 -10.22 18.25
CA SER A 325 -17.45 -9.04 17.44
C SER A 325 -17.52 -9.37 15.94
N ALA A 326 -17.23 -10.62 15.57
CA ALA A 326 -17.17 -11.06 14.19
C ALA A 326 -18.57 -11.29 13.58
N ARG A 327 -18.87 -10.56 12.52
CA ARG A 327 -19.95 -10.92 11.58
C ARG A 327 -19.44 -12.00 10.63
N PHE A 328 -19.64 -13.27 10.98
CA PHE A 328 -19.14 -14.40 10.19
C PHE A 328 -19.59 -14.32 8.72
N SER A 329 -18.58 -14.32 7.86
CA SER A 329 -18.69 -14.43 6.41
C SER A 329 -17.80 -15.58 5.94
N LYS A 330 -17.94 -16.02 4.69
CA LYS A 330 -17.06 -17.02 4.09
C LYS A 330 -15.57 -16.67 4.29
N LYS A 331 -15.19 -15.41 4.07
CA LYS A 331 -13.81 -14.94 4.24
C LYS A 331 -13.29 -15.09 5.68
N ILE A 332 -14.11 -14.77 6.67
CA ILE A 332 -13.73 -14.95 8.09
C ILE A 332 -13.64 -16.44 8.43
N LEU A 333 -14.57 -17.25 7.94
CA LEU A 333 -14.51 -18.70 8.15
C LEU A 333 -13.28 -19.34 7.49
N ASP A 334 -12.83 -18.83 6.34
CA ASP A 334 -11.57 -19.27 5.72
C ASP A 334 -10.35 -18.94 6.61
N GLN A 335 -10.36 -17.80 7.31
CA GLN A 335 -9.32 -17.44 8.29
C GLN A 335 -9.37 -18.32 9.55
N VAL A 336 -10.57 -18.64 10.05
CA VAL A 336 -10.74 -19.54 11.18
C VAL A 336 -10.33 -20.97 10.81
N LYS A 337 -10.70 -21.42 9.62
CA LYS A 337 -10.27 -22.71 9.06
C LYS A 337 -8.75 -22.83 9.00
N TYR A 338 -8.04 -21.75 8.62
CA TYR A 338 -6.58 -21.76 8.57
C TYR A 338 -5.97 -22.17 9.92
N ILE A 339 -6.50 -21.63 11.02
CA ILE A 339 -6.05 -21.94 12.38
C ILE A 339 -6.18 -23.46 12.64
N PHE A 340 -7.36 -24.03 12.42
CA PHE A 340 -7.62 -25.44 12.74
C PHE A 340 -7.00 -26.44 11.77
N GLN A 341 -6.64 -26.01 10.56
CA GLN A 341 -6.00 -26.88 9.58
C GLN A 341 -4.47 -26.87 9.67
N TYR A 342 -3.87 -25.70 9.93
CA TYR A 342 -2.44 -25.47 9.70
C TYR A 342 -1.63 -25.07 10.94
N LEU A 343 -2.26 -24.76 12.09
CA LEU A 343 -1.52 -24.74 13.35
C LEU A 343 -1.22 -26.16 13.80
N ASP A 344 0.02 -26.37 14.24
CA ASP A 344 0.45 -27.66 14.72
C ASP A 344 -0.39 -28.09 15.93
N THR A 345 -0.58 -29.39 16.03
CA THR A 345 -1.11 -30.09 17.19
C THR A 345 -0.35 -29.80 18.49
N ASP A 346 0.86 -29.27 18.43
CA ASP A 346 1.62 -28.83 19.61
C ASP A 346 1.04 -27.55 20.25
N TYR A 347 0.17 -26.82 19.53
CA TYR A 347 -0.57 -25.66 20.04
C TYR A 347 -2.00 -26.02 20.49
N ILE A 348 -2.18 -27.21 21.08
CA ILE A 348 -3.51 -27.76 21.39
C ILE A 348 -4.30 -26.90 22.38
N ASP A 349 -3.66 -26.38 23.43
CA ASP A 349 -4.34 -25.55 24.44
C ASP A 349 -4.89 -24.26 23.83
N MET A 350 -4.10 -23.63 22.97
CA MET A 350 -4.44 -22.38 22.30
C MET A 350 -5.55 -22.57 21.27
N THR A 351 -5.43 -23.60 20.43
CA THR A 351 -6.47 -23.94 19.45
C THR A 351 -7.77 -24.37 20.14
N THR A 352 -7.68 -24.99 21.32
CA THR A 352 -8.83 -25.31 22.19
C THR A 352 -9.52 -24.05 22.72
N MET A 353 -8.78 -23.03 23.17
CA MET A 353 -9.37 -21.74 23.57
C MET A 353 -10.15 -21.09 22.42
N ILE A 354 -9.55 -21.07 21.23
CA ILE A 354 -10.20 -20.53 20.01
C ILE A 354 -11.44 -21.36 19.67
N ALA A 355 -11.38 -22.69 19.80
CA ALA A 355 -12.52 -23.59 19.54
C ALA A 355 -13.69 -23.33 20.48
N TYR A 356 -13.44 -23.21 21.79
CA TYR A 356 -14.48 -22.84 22.77
C TYR A 356 -15.16 -21.55 22.38
N LYS A 357 -14.35 -20.54 22.05
CA LYS A 357 -14.87 -19.25 21.64
C LYS A 357 -15.67 -19.34 20.36
N PHE A 358 -15.14 -20.00 19.33
CA PHE A 358 -15.82 -20.19 18.06
C PHE A 358 -17.17 -20.90 18.23
N ILE A 359 -17.23 -21.98 19.01
CA ILE A 359 -18.50 -22.64 19.36
C ILE A 359 -19.42 -21.65 20.06
N SER A 360 -18.94 -20.83 20.99
CA SER A 360 -19.78 -19.89 21.74
C SER A 360 -20.30 -18.72 20.90
N SER A 361 -19.55 -18.24 19.89
CA SER A 361 -19.83 -17.02 19.13
C SER A 361 -20.47 -17.28 17.76
N PHE A 362 -20.13 -18.39 17.08
CA PHE A 362 -20.66 -18.69 15.73
C PHE A 362 -22.18 -18.91 15.74
N ARG A 363 -22.92 -18.10 14.97
CA ARG A 363 -24.38 -18.16 14.81
C ARG A 363 -24.82 -18.51 13.38
N GLY A 364 -23.88 -18.96 12.54
CA GLY A 364 -24.10 -19.21 11.13
C GLY A 364 -23.50 -18.13 10.23
N CYS A 365 -23.48 -18.44 8.94
CA CYS A 365 -23.06 -17.55 7.86
C CYS A 365 -24.20 -17.51 6.83
N ARG A 366 -24.35 -16.39 6.11
CA ARG A 366 -25.39 -16.27 5.07
C ARG A 366 -25.20 -17.29 3.95
N ASP A 367 -23.94 -17.55 3.61
CA ASP A 367 -23.56 -18.53 2.59
C ASP A 367 -23.43 -19.92 3.23
N SER A 368 -23.85 -20.96 2.49
CA SER A 368 -23.55 -22.35 2.86
C SER A 368 -22.04 -22.54 2.95
N TYR A 369 -21.56 -23.02 4.09
CA TYR A 369 -20.14 -23.23 4.35
C TYR A 369 -19.91 -24.58 5.03
N ASP A 370 -19.02 -25.41 4.48
CA ASP A 370 -18.72 -26.73 5.03
C ASP A 370 -17.79 -26.62 6.25
N LEU A 371 -18.17 -27.25 7.35
CA LEU A 371 -17.42 -27.23 8.62
C LEU A 371 -16.59 -28.50 8.85
N SER A 372 -16.40 -29.34 7.82
CA SER A 372 -15.61 -30.58 7.90
C SER A 372 -14.25 -30.40 8.56
N TRP A 373 -13.58 -29.27 8.29
CA TRP A 373 -12.29 -28.92 8.89
C TRP A 373 -12.33 -28.84 10.41
N PHE A 374 -13.43 -28.36 11.01
CA PHE A 374 -13.57 -28.24 12.46
C PHE A 374 -13.73 -29.61 13.10
N TYR A 375 -14.59 -30.45 12.52
CA TYR A 375 -14.82 -31.82 12.99
C TYR A 375 -13.59 -32.71 12.81
N ASN A 376 -12.85 -32.53 11.71
CA ASN A 376 -11.58 -33.22 11.49
C ASN A 376 -10.52 -32.78 12.52
N TRP A 377 -10.43 -31.49 12.82
CA TRP A 377 -9.55 -30.98 13.87
C TRP A 377 -9.93 -31.55 15.25
N LEU A 378 -11.22 -31.54 15.62
CA LEU A 378 -11.71 -32.16 16.88
C LEU A 378 -11.34 -33.65 16.98
N ASN A 379 -11.54 -34.41 15.90
CA ASN A 379 -11.21 -35.84 15.90
C ASN A 379 -9.69 -36.07 16.05
N ARG A 380 -8.84 -35.29 15.36
CA ARG A 380 -7.38 -35.37 15.52
C ARG A 380 -6.95 -35.03 16.96
N ASN A 381 -7.54 -33.99 17.53
CA ASN A 381 -7.19 -33.55 18.89
C ASN A 381 -7.74 -34.44 20.00
N SER A 382 -8.76 -35.26 19.73
CA SER A 382 -9.26 -36.23 20.71
C SER A 382 -8.21 -37.25 21.17
N GLU A 383 -7.16 -37.47 20.38
CA GLU A 383 -6.08 -38.38 20.74
C GLU A 383 -5.11 -37.76 21.75
N LYS A 384 -4.82 -36.45 21.60
CA LYS A 384 -3.85 -35.69 22.41
C LYS A 384 -4.48 -35.01 23.63
N ALA A 385 -5.68 -34.44 23.49
CA ALA A 385 -6.43 -33.79 24.56
C ALA A 385 -7.87 -34.35 24.64
N PRO A 386 -8.03 -35.59 25.14
CA PRO A 386 -9.31 -36.28 25.16
C PRO A 386 -10.38 -35.52 25.96
N ILE A 387 -10.06 -35.10 27.19
CA ILE A 387 -11.01 -34.42 28.09
C ILE A 387 -11.53 -33.11 27.48
N ALA A 388 -10.62 -32.26 26.99
CA ALA A 388 -10.99 -30.99 26.36
C ALA A 388 -11.82 -31.20 25.09
N SER A 389 -11.49 -32.22 24.30
CA SER A 389 -12.24 -32.57 23.09
C SER A 389 -13.66 -33.04 23.42
N ALA A 390 -13.83 -33.86 24.47
CA ALA A 390 -15.17 -34.27 24.91
C ALA A 390 -16.01 -33.09 25.38
N GLN A 391 -15.44 -32.18 26.17
CA GLN A 391 -16.13 -30.96 26.62
C GLN A 391 -16.56 -30.07 25.44
N LEU A 392 -15.69 -29.87 24.43
CA LEU A 392 -16.05 -29.16 23.20
C LEU A 392 -17.18 -29.87 22.44
N CYS A 393 -17.14 -31.20 22.34
CA CYS A 393 -18.22 -31.99 21.73
C CYS A 393 -19.55 -31.83 22.48
N GLU A 394 -19.53 -31.87 23.81
CA GLU A 394 -20.73 -31.67 24.65
C GLU A 394 -21.33 -30.28 24.44
N GLN A 395 -20.52 -29.23 24.43
CA GLN A 395 -20.97 -27.87 24.15
C GLN A 395 -21.55 -27.74 22.75
N LEU A 396 -20.89 -28.32 21.76
CA LEU A 396 -21.37 -28.33 20.38
C LEU A 396 -22.70 -29.07 20.24
N ILE A 397 -22.85 -30.22 20.90
CA ILE A 397 -24.11 -30.99 20.93
C ILE A 397 -25.22 -30.17 21.59
N SER A 398 -24.93 -29.54 22.74
CA SER A 398 -25.87 -28.65 23.42
C SER A 398 -26.34 -27.54 22.48
N LYS A 399 -25.41 -26.93 21.75
CA LYS A 399 -25.71 -25.87 20.78
C LYS A 399 -26.53 -26.36 19.59
N ILE A 400 -26.19 -27.53 19.03
CA ILE A 400 -26.92 -28.18 17.94
C ILE A 400 -28.38 -28.49 18.36
N LYS A 401 -28.57 -28.94 19.60
CA LYS A 401 -29.90 -29.28 20.15
C LYS A 401 -30.74 -28.05 20.51
N ALA A 402 -30.12 -26.88 20.65
CA ALA A 402 -30.83 -25.67 21.06
C ALA A 402 -31.91 -25.22 20.06
N SER A 403 -31.73 -25.48 18.75
CA SER A 403 -32.78 -25.25 17.74
C SER A 403 -32.52 -25.99 16.43
N PRO A 404 -33.56 -26.24 15.59
CA PRO A 404 -33.38 -26.78 14.25
C PRO A 404 -32.44 -25.95 13.36
N ALA A 405 -32.47 -24.62 13.51
CA ALA A 405 -31.57 -23.72 12.79
C ALA A 405 -30.10 -23.95 13.18
N GLN A 406 -29.81 -24.13 14.47
CA GLN A 406 -28.45 -24.46 14.92
C GLN A 406 -27.99 -25.83 14.40
N CYS A 407 -28.88 -26.82 14.37
CA CYS A 407 -28.57 -28.13 13.79
C CYS A 407 -28.19 -28.03 12.30
N GLN A 408 -28.84 -27.16 11.54
CA GLN A 408 -28.47 -26.89 10.15
C GLN A 408 -27.14 -26.13 10.04
N ILE A 409 -26.95 -25.06 10.81
CA ILE A 409 -25.72 -24.25 10.83
C ILE A 409 -24.48 -25.09 11.11
N TRP A 410 -24.56 -25.95 12.13
CA TRP A 410 -23.46 -26.81 12.55
C TRP A 410 -23.40 -28.13 11.77
N GLN A 411 -24.33 -28.38 10.84
CA GLN A 411 -24.38 -29.60 10.05
C GLN A 411 -24.46 -30.86 10.93
N GLY A 412 -25.21 -30.76 12.04
CA GLY A 412 -25.24 -31.78 13.10
C GLY A 412 -25.67 -33.17 12.61
N LYS A 413 -26.55 -33.24 11.61
CA LYS A 413 -26.92 -34.52 10.96
C LYS A 413 -25.76 -35.16 10.19
N LYS A 414 -24.91 -34.35 9.54
CA LYS A 414 -23.79 -34.82 8.72
C LYS A 414 -22.65 -35.38 9.57
N TYR A 415 -22.41 -34.79 10.75
CA TYR A 415 -21.25 -35.11 11.60
C TYR A 415 -21.61 -35.77 12.94
N SER A 416 -22.86 -36.22 13.12
CA SER A 416 -23.32 -36.87 14.36
C SER A 416 -22.47 -38.09 14.74
N GLN A 417 -22.12 -38.94 13.76
CA GLN A 417 -21.30 -40.12 14.01
C GLN A 417 -19.88 -39.75 14.46
N THR A 418 -19.29 -38.69 13.89
CA THR A 418 -17.97 -38.20 14.28
C THR A 418 -17.97 -37.77 15.76
N LEU A 419 -18.99 -37.02 16.18
CA LEU A 419 -19.13 -36.59 17.57
C LEU A 419 -19.32 -37.76 18.55
N ILE A 420 -20.15 -38.75 18.18
CA ILE A 420 -20.35 -39.96 18.97
C ILE A 420 -19.03 -40.73 19.14
N ASN A 421 -18.27 -40.88 18.04
CA ASN A 421 -17.00 -41.58 18.06
C ASN A 421 -15.98 -40.89 19.00
N ILE A 422 -15.91 -39.56 18.98
CA ILE A 422 -15.00 -38.79 19.85
C ILE A 422 -15.36 -38.99 21.33
N ILE A 423 -16.64 -38.89 21.68
CA ILE A 423 -17.13 -39.06 23.07
C ILE A 423 -16.90 -40.49 23.57
N ASN A 424 -17.13 -41.50 22.73
CA ASN A 424 -16.93 -42.89 23.11
C ASN A 424 -15.43 -43.21 23.33
N LYS A 425 -14.54 -42.68 22.47
CA LYS A 425 -13.08 -42.79 22.65
C LYS A 425 -12.60 -42.20 23.98
N THR A 426 -13.25 -41.14 24.46
CA THR A 426 -12.90 -40.51 25.74
C THR A 426 -13.33 -41.35 26.93
N LYS A 427 -14.55 -41.90 26.87
CA LYS A 427 -15.10 -42.74 27.95
C LYS A 427 -14.31 -44.03 28.16
N SER A 428 -13.86 -44.68 27.09
CA SER A 428 -13.04 -45.90 27.19
C SER A 428 -11.69 -45.65 27.86
N ARG A 429 -11.08 -44.48 27.64
CA ARG A 429 -9.78 -44.10 28.24
C ARG A 429 -9.85 -43.61 29.69
N HIS A 430 -11.05 -43.41 30.24
CA HIS A 430 -11.24 -43.13 31.68
C HIS A 430 -11.53 -44.39 32.50
N GLN A 431 -11.73 -45.53 31.84
CA GLN A 431 -11.95 -46.84 32.47
C GLN A 431 -10.67 -47.69 32.53
N GLU A 432 -9.61 -47.26 31.82
CA GLU A 432 -8.22 -47.69 31.98
C GLU A 432 -7.49 -46.72 32.91
#